data_AF-A0A0G0BG95-F1
#
_entry.id   AF-A0A0G0BG95-F1
#
_cell.length_a   1.000
_cell.length_b   1.000
_cell.length_c   1.000
_cell.angle_alpha   90.00
_cell.angle_beta   90.00
_cell.angle_gamma   90.00
#
_symmetry.space_group_name_H-M   'P 1'
#
loop_
_entity.id
_entity.type
_entity.pdbx_description
1 polymer ?
#
loop_
_entity_poly.entity_id
_entity_poly.type
_entity_poly.pdbx_seq_one_letter_code
_entity_poly.pdbx_strand_id
1 'polypeptide(L)'
;MSEWEVPKDISKKTEHESENPKIEKENLEHIPIAKEVLALFEKLAGENKFVERRKLEDEQGLYLWEIEIAQEDGGITEYSYIRKGNYKERGLSGGSASKTAIHVTYFDNEGMPISGHSVCKLIEGKWIDTP
;
A
#
# COMPACT_ATOMS: atom_id res chain seq x y z
N MET A 1 -53.55 33.80 -24.33
CA MET A 1 -52.12 33.98 -24.62
C MET A 1 -51.76 35.31 -23.99
N SER A 2 -51.16 35.27 -22.80
CA SER A 2 -50.89 36.48 -22.00
C SER A 2 -49.45 36.90 -22.27
N GLU A 3 -49.28 38.04 -22.93
CA GLU A 3 -47.98 38.70 -23.09
C GLU A 3 -47.44 39.06 -21.70
N TRP A 4 -46.32 38.44 -21.34
CA TRP A 4 -45.56 38.77 -20.13
C TRP A 4 -44.45 39.75 -20.52
N GLU A 5 -44.54 40.99 -20.03
CA GLU A 5 -43.47 41.98 -20.10
C GLU A 5 -42.40 41.68 -19.04
N VAL A 6 -41.13 41.77 -19.45
CA VAL A 6 -39.96 41.55 -18.58
C VAL A 6 -39.54 42.87 -17.94
N PRO A 7 -39.43 42.98 -16.61
CA PRO A 7 -38.84 44.16 -16.00
C PRO A 7 -37.31 44.16 -16.18
N LYS A 8 -36.78 45.23 -16.75
CA LYS A 8 -35.37 45.61 -16.69
C LYS A 8 -35.15 46.43 -15.43
N ASP A 9 -34.21 45.99 -14.59
CA ASP A 9 -33.33 46.79 -13.71
C ASP A 9 -32.67 45.82 -12.69
N ILE A 10 -31.46 45.96 -12.15
CA ILE A 10 -30.30 46.84 -12.28
C ILE A 10 -29.19 46.12 -11.48
N SER A 11 -27.95 46.17 -11.99
CA SER A 11 -26.69 46.26 -11.24
C SER A 11 -26.49 45.47 -9.93
N LYS A 12 -25.49 44.58 -9.94
CA LYS A 12 -24.18 44.90 -9.33
C LYS A 12 -23.17 43.79 -9.67
N LYS A 13 -22.05 44.20 -10.26
CA LYS A 13 -20.82 43.42 -10.28
C LYS A 13 -20.42 43.19 -8.82
N THR A 14 -20.39 41.94 -8.39
CA THR A 14 -19.55 41.55 -7.27
C THR A 14 -18.35 40.87 -7.89
N GLU A 15 -17.26 41.62 -8.00
CA GLU A 15 -15.93 41.07 -8.18
C GLU A 15 -15.67 40.17 -6.98
N HIS A 16 -15.89 38.86 -7.15
CA HIS A 16 -15.36 37.89 -6.20
C HIS A 16 -13.84 37.89 -6.38
N GLU A 17 -13.22 38.62 -5.47
CA GLU A 17 -11.80 38.53 -5.13
C GLU A 17 -11.41 37.05 -5.14
N SER A 18 -10.44 36.74 -5.99
CA SER A 18 -9.89 35.40 -6.14
C SER A 18 -9.17 35.05 -4.85
N GLU A 19 -9.89 34.41 -3.92
CA GLU A 19 -9.27 33.62 -2.87
C GLU A 19 -8.50 32.50 -3.55
N ASN A 20 -7.22 32.77 -3.76
CA ASN A 20 -6.24 31.83 -4.23
C ASN A 20 -6.32 30.60 -3.30
N PRO A 21 -6.79 29.43 -3.76
CA PRO A 21 -6.89 28.28 -2.88
C PRO A 21 -5.47 27.96 -2.43
N LYS A 22 -5.23 28.04 -1.11
CA LYS A 22 -4.06 27.42 -0.49
C LYS A 22 -4.11 25.97 -0.94
N ILE A 23 -3.22 25.62 -1.86
CA ILE A 23 -2.96 24.23 -2.22
C ILE A 23 -2.42 23.61 -0.94
N GLU A 24 -3.32 22.99 -0.17
CA GLU A 24 -2.94 22.04 0.84
C GLU A 24 -2.06 21.03 0.13
N LYS A 25 -0.78 20.96 0.48
CA LYS A 25 0.10 19.91 -0.01
C LYS A 25 -0.56 18.60 0.41
N GLU A 26 -1.25 17.96 -0.52
CA GLU A 26 -1.72 16.59 -0.35
C GLU A 26 -0.49 15.80 0.10
N ASN A 27 -0.57 15.27 1.31
CA ASN A 27 0.49 14.48 1.91
C ASN A 27 0.49 13.15 1.13
N LEU A 28 1.13 13.14 -0.04
CA LEU A 28 1.25 11.97 -0.90
C LEU A 28 1.88 10.87 -0.06
N GLU A 29 1.10 9.80 0.20
CA GLU A 29 1.55 8.67 0.98
C GLU A 29 2.81 8.08 0.31
N HIS A 30 3.88 7.91 1.08
CA HIS A 30 5.12 7.34 0.55
C HIS A 30 4.85 5.93 0.01
N ILE A 31 5.19 5.69 -1.25
CA ILE A 31 5.14 4.37 -1.87
C ILE A 31 6.57 3.82 -1.92
N PRO A 32 6.89 2.76 -1.16
CA PRO A 32 8.21 2.17 -1.17
C PRO A 32 8.61 1.66 -2.56
N ILE A 33 9.83 1.94 -2.97
CA ILE A 33 10.40 1.34 -4.18
C ILE A 33 10.92 -0.07 -3.89
N ALA A 34 11.08 -0.89 -4.93
CA ALA A 34 11.56 -2.26 -4.78
C ALA A 34 12.90 -2.35 -4.00
N LYS A 35 13.82 -1.41 -4.18
CA LYS A 35 15.09 -1.41 -3.44
C LYS A 35 14.90 -1.25 -1.92
N GLU A 36 13.94 -0.44 -1.49
CA GLU A 36 13.64 -0.27 -0.06
C GLU A 36 13.03 -1.54 0.53
N VAL A 37 12.12 -2.18 -0.21
CA VAL A 37 11.49 -3.45 0.20
C VAL A 37 12.53 -4.58 0.26
N LEU A 38 13.43 -4.66 -0.73
CA LEU A 38 14.52 -5.64 -0.76
C LEU A 38 15.42 -5.50 0.48
N ALA A 39 15.79 -4.28 0.85
CA ALA A 39 16.62 -4.05 2.04
C ALA A 39 15.94 -4.54 3.33
N LEU A 40 14.60 -4.46 3.42
CA LEU A 40 13.85 -5.03 4.54
C LEU A 40 13.87 -6.56 4.51
N PHE A 41 13.71 -7.17 3.34
CA PHE A 41 13.83 -8.62 3.21
C PHE A 41 15.23 -9.12 3.57
N GLU A 42 16.28 -8.44 3.14
CA GLU A 42 17.66 -8.77 3.52
C GLU A 42 17.86 -8.64 5.04
N LYS A 43 17.34 -7.58 5.66
CA LYS A 43 17.35 -7.43 7.14
C LYS A 43 16.61 -8.59 7.84
N LEU A 44 15.44 -8.98 7.33
CA LEU A 44 14.59 -10.03 7.91
C LEU A 44 15.16 -11.45 7.70
N ALA A 45 15.79 -11.68 6.55
CA ALA A 45 16.42 -12.96 6.22
C ALA A 45 17.73 -13.18 7.00
N GLY A 46 18.43 -12.10 7.35
CA GLY A 46 19.74 -12.17 7.98
C GLY A 46 20.76 -12.80 7.04
N GLU A 47 21.42 -13.86 7.47
CA GLU A 47 22.40 -14.61 6.65
C GLU A 47 21.75 -15.64 5.73
N ASN A 48 20.45 -15.90 5.91
CA ASN A 48 19.74 -16.90 5.12
C ASN A 48 19.48 -16.39 3.70
N LYS A 49 19.62 -17.30 2.73
CA LYS A 49 19.19 -17.02 1.35
C LYS A 49 17.68 -17.18 1.25
N PHE A 50 17.03 -16.27 0.55
CA PHE A 50 15.63 -16.39 0.18
C PHE A 50 15.48 -16.61 -1.32
N VAL A 51 14.33 -17.16 -1.72
CA VAL A 51 13.91 -17.31 -3.10
C VAL A 51 12.70 -16.42 -3.35
N GLU A 52 12.69 -15.70 -4.47
CA GLU A 52 11.52 -14.93 -4.90
C GLU A 52 10.41 -15.88 -5.40
N ARG A 53 9.20 -15.69 -4.87
CA ARG A 53 8.02 -16.48 -5.24
C ARG A 53 7.11 -15.72 -6.19
N ARG A 54 6.84 -14.47 -5.87
CA ARG A 54 5.95 -13.61 -6.63
C ARG A 54 6.33 -12.16 -6.46
N LYS A 55 6.24 -11.40 -7.55
CA LYS A 55 6.45 -9.96 -7.54
C LYS A 55 5.49 -9.30 -8.52
N LEU A 56 4.65 -8.38 -8.04
CA LEU A 56 3.62 -7.72 -8.84
C LEU A 56 3.65 -6.20 -8.68
N GLU A 57 3.49 -5.51 -9.80
CA GLU A 57 3.52 -4.05 -9.91
C GLU A 57 2.29 -3.52 -10.65
N ASP A 58 1.95 -2.26 -10.41
CA ASP A 58 0.96 -1.51 -11.19
C ASP A 58 1.46 -0.12 -11.56
N GLU A 59 0.57 0.74 -12.05
CA GLU A 59 0.90 2.11 -12.47
C GLU A 59 1.54 2.95 -11.37
N GLN A 60 1.33 2.61 -10.09
CA GLN A 60 1.93 3.28 -8.94
C GLN A 60 3.16 2.55 -8.41
N GLY A 61 3.55 1.42 -9.03
CA GLY A 61 4.73 0.62 -8.68
C GLY A 61 4.40 -0.66 -7.91
N LEU A 62 5.38 -1.16 -7.16
CA LEU A 62 5.31 -2.42 -6.43
C LEU A 62 4.15 -2.44 -5.42
N TYR A 63 3.25 -3.42 -5.56
CA TYR A 63 2.15 -3.62 -4.62
C TYR A 63 2.18 -4.98 -3.91
N LEU A 64 2.91 -5.97 -4.45
CA LEU A 64 3.12 -7.27 -3.83
C LEU A 64 4.54 -7.77 -4.11
N TRP A 65 5.22 -8.28 -3.08
CA TRP A 65 6.44 -9.07 -3.24
C TRP A 65 6.49 -10.15 -2.17
N GLU A 66 6.55 -11.40 -2.59
CA GLU A 66 6.59 -12.61 -1.74
C GLU A 66 7.95 -13.30 -1.93
N ILE A 67 8.61 -13.60 -0.82
CA ILE A 67 9.85 -14.38 -0.77
C ILE A 67 9.70 -15.52 0.23
N GLU A 68 10.45 -16.60 0.03
CA GLU A 68 10.46 -17.76 0.94
C GLU A 68 11.89 -18.10 1.40
N ILE A 69 12.01 -18.54 2.64
CA ILE A 69 13.23 -19.03 3.28
C ILE A 69 12.97 -20.43 3.83
N ALA A 70 13.70 -21.41 3.31
CA ALA A 70 13.68 -22.78 3.83
C ALA A 70 14.27 -22.83 5.24
N GLN A 71 13.58 -23.52 6.14
CA GLN A 71 14.03 -23.77 7.52
C GLN A 71 14.75 -25.13 7.61
N GLU A 72 15.59 -25.30 8.62
CA GLU A 72 16.36 -26.54 8.82
C GLU A 72 15.47 -27.76 9.12
N ASP A 73 14.30 -27.54 9.73
CA ASP A 73 13.31 -28.57 10.03
C ASP A 73 12.45 -28.98 8.82
N GLY A 74 12.73 -28.40 7.65
CA GLY A 74 11.98 -28.61 6.41
C GLY A 74 10.76 -27.70 6.24
N GLY A 75 10.46 -26.84 7.23
CA GLY A 75 9.43 -25.82 7.12
C GLY A 75 9.84 -24.65 6.23
N ILE A 76 8.92 -23.70 6.04
CA ILE A 76 9.14 -22.50 5.22
C ILE A 76 8.71 -21.26 6.01
N THR A 77 9.55 -20.22 5.97
CA THR A 77 9.14 -18.87 6.36
C THR A 77 8.92 -18.05 5.10
N GLU A 78 7.70 -17.58 4.89
CA GLU A 78 7.36 -16.65 3.81
C GLU A 78 7.30 -15.22 4.35
N TYR A 79 7.90 -14.28 3.62
CA TYR A 79 7.71 -12.84 3.85
C TYR A 79 7.01 -12.20 2.65
N SER A 80 5.97 -11.43 2.96
CA SER A 80 5.08 -10.84 1.96
C SER A 80 4.93 -9.34 2.19
N TYR A 81 5.57 -8.54 1.35
CA TYR A 81 5.31 -7.11 1.24
C TYR A 81 3.98 -6.88 0.54
N ILE A 82 3.11 -6.09 1.17
CA ILE A 82 1.83 -5.68 0.60
C ILE A 82 1.70 -4.17 0.76
N ARG A 83 1.52 -3.45 -0.35
CA ARG A 83 1.20 -2.01 -0.33
C ARG A 83 -0.22 -1.82 0.17
N LYS A 84 -0.52 -0.72 0.86
CA LYS A 84 -1.89 -0.33 1.18
C LYS A 84 -2.71 -0.17 -0.11
N GLY A 85 -3.92 -0.71 -0.11
CA GLY A 85 -4.82 -0.62 -1.26
C GLY A 85 -5.88 -1.72 -1.30
N ASN A 86 -6.71 -1.68 -2.35
CA ASN A 86 -7.71 -2.71 -2.64
C ASN A 86 -7.26 -3.50 -3.88
N TYR A 87 -7.05 -4.79 -3.70
CA TYR A 87 -6.57 -5.75 -4.70
C TYR A 87 -7.50 -6.95 -4.86
N LYS A 88 -8.78 -6.85 -4.42
CA LYS A 88 -9.79 -7.92 -4.56
C LYS A 88 -9.88 -8.45 -5.98
N GLU A 89 -9.91 -7.54 -6.94
CA GLU A 89 -10.01 -7.87 -8.38
C GLU A 89 -8.71 -8.44 -8.95
N ARG A 90 -7.60 -8.38 -8.19
CA ARG A 90 -6.28 -8.90 -8.59
C ARG A 90 -5.94 -10.24 -7.94
N GLY A 91 -6.90 -10.87 -7.25
CA GLY A 91 -6.74 -12.22 -6.72
C GLY A 91 -5.86 -12.35 -5.46
N LEU A 92 -5.55 -11.24 -4.79
CA LEU A 92 -4.88 -11.27 -3.47
C LEU A 92 -5.86 -11.77 -2.40
N SER A 93 -5.59 -12.94 -1.84
CA SER A 93 -6.34 -13.51 -0.70
C SER A 93 -6.30 -12.52 0.48
N GLY A 94 -7.43 -11.92 0.82
CA GLY A 94 -7.54 -10.85 1.82
C GLY A 94 -8.07 -9.53 1.26
N GLY A 95 -8.03 -9.35 -0.06
CA GLY A 95 -8.78 -8.35 -0.82
C GLY A 95 -8.32 -6.90 -0.66
N SER A 96 -8.06 -6.42 0.56
CA SER A 96 -7.65 -5.04 0.80
C SER A 96 -6.70 -4.94 1.99
N ALA A 97 -5.57 -4.27 1.80
CA ALA A 97 -4.61 -3.96 2.86
C ALA A 97 -4.85 -2.53 3.35
N SER A 98 -5.14 -2.39 4.65
CA SER A 98 -5.37 -1.08 5.28
C SER A 98 -4.08 -0.30 5.57
N LYS A 99 -2.92 -0.99 5.53
CA LYS A 99 -1.58 -0.43 5.73
C LYS A 99 -0.59 -1.09 4.78
N THR A 100 0.45 -0.37 4.39
CA THR A 100 1.62 -0.94 3.72
C THR A 100 2.45 -1.67 4.77
N ALA A 101 2.76 -2.95 4.56
CA ALA A 101 3.38 -3.80 5.57
C ALA A 101 4.18 -4.95 4.95
N ILE A 102 5.08 -5.54 5.73
CA ILE A 102 5.60 -6.89 5.49
C ILE A 102 4.96 -7.83 6.51
N HIS A 103 4.40 -8.92 5.99
CA HIS A 103 3.83 -10.01 6.77
C HIS A 103 4.76 -11.20 6.73
N VAL A 104 4.83 -11.95 7.83
CA VAL A 104 5.45 -13.25 7.88
C VAL A 104 4.38 -14.32 8.00
N THR A 105 4.56 -15.42 7.28
CA THR A 105 3.76 -16.65 7.43
C THR A 105 4.72 -17.82 7.61
N TYR A 106 4.49 -18.62 8.64
CA TYR A 106 5.28 -19.81 8.94
C TYR A 106 4.50 -21.05 8.51
N PHE A 107 5.16 -21.92 7.77
CA PHE A 107 4.62 -23.19 7.27
C PHE A 107 5.42 -24.35 7.85
N ASP A 108 4.73 -25.45 8.15
CA ASP A 108 5.39 -26.71 8.51
C ASP A 108 6.02 -27.38 7.28
N ASN A 109 6.64 -28.54 7.51
CA ASN A 109 7.26 -29.35 6.48
C ASN A 109 6.27 -30.02 5.50
N GLU A 110 4.97 -29.95 5.78
CA GLU A 110 3.90 -30.38 4.86
C GLU A 110 3.36 -29.19 4.04
N GLY A 111 3.87 -27.98 4.28
CA GLY A 111 3.42 -26.76 3.62
C GLY A 111 2.12 -26.20 4.18
N MET A 112 1.71 -26.61 5.38
CA MET A 112 0.52 -26.07 6.05
C MET A 112 0.87 -24.81 6.85
N PRO A 113 0.09 -23.73 6.73
CA PRO A 113 0.34 -22.52 7.50
C PRO A 113 0.05 -22.75 8.99
N ILE A 114 1.05 -22.53 9.84
CA ILE A 114 0.97 -22.71 11.29
C ILE A 114 0.64 -21.39 11.98
N SER A 115 1.28 -20.29 11.55
CA SER A 115 1.11 -18.98 12.16
C SER A 115 1.57 -17.85 11.23
N GLY A 116 1.27 -16.61 11.59
CA GLY A 116 1.74 -15.45 10.85
C GLY A 116 1.34 -14.14 11.52
N HIS A 117 2.06 -13.06 11.22
CA HIS A 117 1.80 -11.71 11.72
C HIS A 117 2.47 -10.67 10.82
N SER A 118 2.14 -9.37 11.00
CA SER A 118 2.98 -8.33 10.42
C SER A 118 4.29 -8.26 11.19
N VAL A 119 5.42 -8.09 10.50
CA VAL A 119 6.74 -7.85 11.13
C VAL A 119 7.18 -6.40 11.02
N CYS A 120 6.70 -5.68 10.00
CA CYS A 120 6.87 -4.25 9.90
C CYS A 120 5.71 -3.57 9.17
N LYS A 121 5.46 -2.30 9.50
CA LYS A 121 4.42 -1.47 8.90
C LYS A 121 4.99 -0.12 8.52
N LEU A 122 4.62 0.40 7.36
CA LEU A 122 4.93 1.76 6.96
C LEU A 122 3.90 2.71 7.60
N ILE A 123 4.36 3.59 8.47
CA ILE A 123 3.56 4.57 9.20
C ILE A 123 4.23 5.94 9.01
N GLU A 124 3.50 6.90 8.44
CA GLU A 124 4.01 8.27 8.21
C GLU A 124 5.36 8.28 7.46
N GLY A 125 5.49 7.42 6.44
CA GLY A 125 6.69 7.32 5.62
C GLY A 125 7.87 6.61 6.29
N LYS A 126 7.69 6.01 7.47
CA LYS A 126 8.74 5.28 8.20
C LYS A 126 8.33 3.83 8.43
N TRP A 127 9.28 2.92 8.28
CA TRP A 127 9.09 1.51 8.63
C TRP A 127 9.22 1.33 10.14
N ILE A 128 8.17 0.80 10.75
CA ILE A 128 8.08 0.50 12.18
C ILE A 128 7.98 -1.01 12.35
N ASP A 129 8.96 -1.60 13.04
CA ASP A 129 8.93 -3.00 13.44
C ASP A 129 7.74 -3.23 14.39
N THR A 130 7.01 -4.33 14.21
CA THR A 130 5.86 -4.65 15.07
C THR A 130 6.23 -5.68 16.14
N PRO A 131 5.73 -5.54 17.39
CA PRO A 131 5.98 -6.49 18.47
C PRO A 131 5.42 -7.89 18.22
#